data_AF-A0A2R2W4R8-F1
#
_entry.id   AF-A0A2R2W4R8-F1
#
_cell.length_a   1.000
_cell.length_b   1.000
_cell.length_c   1.000
_cell.angle_alpha   90.00
_cell.angle_beta   90.00
_cell.angle_gamma   90.00
#
_symmetry.space_group_name_H-M   'P 1'
#
loop_
_entity.id
_entity.type
_entity.pdbx_description
1 polymer ?
#
loop_
_entity_poly.entity_id
_entity_poly.type
_entity_poly.pdbx_seq_one_letter_code
_entity_poly.pdbx_strand_id
1 'polypeptide(L)'
;MTTDSPDLGVLAVTERDGVYLVTTLTGSAYVINFQKMTATRNPNPYDEDQEKNLRKDGEERPLLGISEIAIGSDMILILDVRGDAVPTRRWTTPVIRIERLTAT
;
A
#
# COMPACT_ATOMS: atom_id res chain seq x y z
N MET A 1 -36.34 -2.82 -6.04
CA MET A 1 -35.52 -1.73 -5.48
C MET A 1 -34.65 -2.35 -4.41
N THR A 2 -33.47 -2.79 -4.82
CA THR A 2 -32.39 -3.19 -3.93
C THR A 2 -31.17 -2.73 -4.67
N THR A 3 -30.63 -1.60 -4.22
CA THR A 3 -29.42 -1.01 -4.78
C THR A 3 -28.29 -1.96 -4.42
N ASP A 4 -27.87 -2.78 -5.39
CA ASP A 4 -26.57 -3.44 -5.35
C ASP A 4 -25.55 -2.30 -5.37
N SER A 5 -25.12 -1.86 -4.19
CA SER A 5 -24.00 -0.96 -4.06
C SER A 5 -22.78 -1.80 -4.43
N PRO A 6 -22.08 -1.54 -5.54
CA PRO A 6 -20.89 -2.30 -5.85
C PRO A 6 -19.93 -2.09 -4.69
N ASP A 7 -19.50 -3.15 -4.01
CA ASP A 7 -18.38 -3.10 -3.07
C ASP A 7 -17.24 -2.36 -3.79
N LEU A 8 -16.98 -1.12 -3.40
CA LEU A 8 -16.05 -0.24 -4.09
C LEU A 8 -14.62 -0.73 -3.79
N GLY A 9 -14.17 -1.74 -4.52
CA GLY A 9 -12.76 -2.14 -4.65
C GLY A 9 -12.04 -2.47 -3.35
N VAL A 10 -12.53 -3.46 -2.60
CA VAL A 10 -11.75 -4.11 -1.53
C VAL A 10 -10.85 -5.18 -2.13
N LEU A 11 -9.58 -5.25 -1.72
CA LEU A 11 -8.71 -6.38 -2.03
C LEU A 11 -8.93 -7.51 -1.01
N ALA A 12 -9.67 -8.53 -1.42
CA ALA A 12 -9.99 -9.65 -0.55
C ALA A 12 -8.74 -10.41 -0.12
N VAL A 13 -8.74 -11.00 1.08
CA VAL A 13 -7.60 -11.78 1.60
C VAL A 13 -7.23 -12.92 0.65
N THR A 14 -8.22 -13.56 0.03
CA THR A 14 -8.04 -14.63 -0.97
C THR A 14 -7.33 -14.16 -2.24
N GLU A 15 -7.31 -12.85 -2.51
CA GLU A 15 -6.64 -12.25 -3.66
C GLU A 15 -5.23 -11.75 -3.31
N ARG A 16 -4.80 -11.86 -2.06
CA ARG A 16 -3.45 -11.45 -1.58
C ARG A 16 -2.38 -12.49 -1.93
N ASP A 17 -2.29 -12.89 -3.18
CA ASP A 17 -1.36 -13.92 -3.68
C ASP A 17 -0.40 -13.41 -4.76
N GLY A 18 -0.42 -12.10 -5.04
CA GLY A 18 0.31 -11.47 -6.13
C GLY A 18 0.98 -10.15 -5.76
N VAL A 19 1.33 -9.38 -6.79
CA VAL A 19 1.89 -8.04 -6.66
C VAL A 19 0.83 -7.03 -7.05
N TYR A 20 0.64 -6.02 -6.21
CA TYR A 20 -0.38 -4.99 -6.39
C TYR A 20 0.23 -3.60 -6.31
N LEU A 21 -0.22 -2.70 -7.19
CA LEU A 21 0.01 -1.27 -7.10
C LEU A 21 -1.22 -0.62 -6.46
N VAL A 22 -1.04 -0.03 -5.28
CA VAL A 22 -2.09 0.67 -4.53
C VAL A 22 -1.80 2.16 -4.55
N THR A 23 -2.63 2.95 -5.22
CA THR A 23 -2.50 4.41 -5.29
C THR A 23 -3.42 5.06 -4.26
N THR A 24 -2.89 6.07 -3.58
CA THR A 24 -3.56 6.78 -2.48
C THR A 24 -3.90 8.22 -2.90
N LEU A 25 -4.82 8.85 -2.17
CA LEU A 25 -5.42 10.15 -2.51
C LEU A 25 -4.38 11.26 -2.76
N THR A 26 -3.26 11.25 -2.03
CA THR A 26 -2.19 12.23 -2.20
C THR A 26 -1.24 11.90 -3.35
N GLY A 27 -1.56 10.93 -4.19
CA GLY A 27 -0.76 10.53 -5.35
C GLY A 27 0.44 9.64 -5.03
N SER A 28 0.62 9.21 -3.77
CA SER A 28 1.61 8.19 -3.45
C SER A 28 1.09 6.81 -3.87
N ALA A 29 1.98 5.97 -4.38
CA ALA A 29 1.66 4.60 -4.75
C ALA A 29 2.52 3.59 -3.97
N TYR A 30 1.97 2.42 -3.70
CA TYR A 30 2.65 1.34 -2.98
C TYR A 30 2.62 0.09 -3.84
N VAL A 31 3.79 -0.46 -4.14
CA VAL A 31 3.91 -1.81 -4.69
C VAL A 31 3.93 -2.77 -3.51
N ILE A 32 2.90 -3.59 -3.39
CA ILE A 32 2.74 -4.59 -2.34
C ILE A 32 2.92 -5.96 -2.98
N ASN A 33 3.96 -6.68 -2.56
CA ASN A 33 4.21 -8.03 -3.02
C ASN A 33 3.85 -9.01 -1.90
N PHE A 34 2.69 -9.66 -2.01
CA PHE A 34 2.22 -10.61 -1.00
C PHE A 34 2.97 -11.95 -1.04
N GLN A 35 3.61 -12.28 -2.16
CA GLN A 35 4.41 -13.51 -2.28
C GLN A 35 5.73 -13.38 -1.51
N LYS A 36 6.35 -12.20 -1.57
CA LYS A 36 7.59 -11.91 -0.84
C LYS A 36 7.36 -11.28 0.53
N MET A 37 6.12 -10.90 0.84
CA MET A 37 5.77 -10.08 2.00
C MET A 37 6.64 -8.81 2.07
N THR A 38 6.59 -8.02 0.99
CA THR A 38 7.32 -6.76 0.90
C THR A 38 6.45 -5.61 0.39
N ALA A 39 6.86 -4.38 0.71
CA ALA A 39 6.25 -3.17 0.22
C ALA A 39 7.31 -2.15 -0.22
N THR A 40 7.05 -1.48 -1.34
CA THR A 40 7.86 -0.37 -1.87
C THR A 40 6.96 0.84 -2.04
N ARG A 41 7.38 2.00 -1.52
CA ARG A 41 6.65 3.26 -1.71
C ARG A 41 7.23 4.03 -2.89
N ASN A 42 6.38 4.41 -3.83
CA ASN A 42 6.63 5.39 -4.86
C ASN A 42 5.94 6.71 -4.45
N PRO A 43 6.69 7.75 -4.09
CA PRO A 43 6.12 9.02 -3.63
C PRO A 43 5.36 9.72 -4.76
N ASN A 44 4.45 10.62 -4.38
CA ASN A 44 3.97 11.62 -5.33
C ASN A 44 5.17 12.43 -5.87
N PRO A 45 5.34 12.61 -7.19
CA PRO A 45 6.40 13.45 -7.75
C PRO A 45 6.41 14.89 -7.21
N TYR A 46 5.25 15.39 -6.77
CA TYR A 46 5.05 16.72 -6.18
C TYR A 46 4.99 16.68 -4.65
N ASP A 47 5.58 15.66 -4.01
CA ASP A 47 5.64 15.56 -2.55
C ASP A 47 6.59 16.62 -1.97
N GLU A 48 6.02 17.64 -1.35
CA GLU A 48 6.69 18.77 -0.70
C GLU A 48 7.07 18.49 0.77
N ASP A 49 6.81 17.29 1.28
CA ASP A 49 7.18 16.90 2.64
C ASP A 49 8.70 17.09 2.87
N GLN A 50 9.05 17.94 3.84
CA GLN A 50 10.44 18.26 4.17
C GLN A 50 11.20 17.04 4.73
N GLU A 51 10.48 16.07 5.29
CA GLU A 51 11.05 14.86 5.89
C GLU A 51 11.10 13.68 4.92
N LYS A 52 10.79 13.89 3.63
CA LYS A 52 10.68 12.82 2.63
C LYS A 52 11.89 11.89 2.54
N ASN A 53 13.08 12.42 2.83
CA ASN A 53 14.33 11.68 2.81
C ASN A 53 14.43 10.59 3.89
N LEU A 54 13.61 10.64 4.95
CA LEU A 54 13.58 9.62 6.00
C LEU A 54 12.80 8.37 5.57
N ARG A 55 11.93 8.47 4.56
CA ARG A 55 10.90 7.45 4.26
C ARG A 55 11.40 6.28 3.42
N LYS A 56 12.65 6.31 2.96
CA LYS A 56 13.30 5.25 2.16
C LYS A 56 12.46 4.85 0.94
N ASP A 57 12.02 5.86 0.20
CA ASP A 57 11.19 5.72 -1.00
C ASP A 57 11.95 4.98 -2.13
N GLY A 58 11.23 4.18 -2.93
CA GLY A 58 11.80 3.35 -4.00
C GLY A 58 12.52 2.08 -3.55
N GLU A 59 12.77 1.91 -2.26
CA GLU A 59 13.39 0.71 -1.70
C GLU A 59 12.35 -0.30 -1.19
N GLU A 60 12.59 -1.58 -1.46
CA GLU A 60 11.78 -2.67 -0.93
C GLU A 60 11.99 -2.81 0.59
N ARG A 61 10.88 -2.92 1.35
CA ARG A 61 10.88 -3.13 2.79
C ARG A 61 10.07 -4.36 3.20
N PRO A 62 10.50 -5.13 4.20
CA PRO A 62 9.70 -6.22 4.75
C PRO A 62 8.34 -5.70 5.26
N LEU A 63 7.28 -6.37 4.83
CA LEU A 63 5.91 -6.16 5.26
C LEU A 63 5.57 -7.19 6.34
N LEU A 64 5.41 -6.72 7.57
CA LEU A 64 5.05 -7.55 8.72
C LEU A 64 3.55 -7.76 8.83
N GLY A 65 2.77 -6.84 8.26
CA GLY A 65 1.31 -6.89 8.29
C GLY A 65 0.70 -5.70 7.57
N ILE A 66 -0.58 -5.81 7.25
CA ILE A 66 -1.33 -4.77 6.55
C ILE A 66 -2.79 -4.84 6.96
N SER A 67 -3.44 -3.67 7.04
CA SER A 67 -4.89 -3.58 7.23
C SER A 67 -5.66 -4.16 6.03
N GLU A 68 -6.99 -4.05 6.08
CA GLU A 68 -7.78 -4.11 4.86
C GLU A 68 -7.32 -3.04 3.87
N ILE A 69 -7.38 -3.36 2.57
CA ILE A 69 -7.07 -2.44 1.49
C ILE A 69 -8.38 -2.23 0.73
N ALA A 70 -8.98 -1.07 0.88
CA ALA A 70 -10.28 -0.75 0.31
C ALA A 70 -10.28 0.67 -0.24
N ILE A 71 -10.82 0.86 -1.45
CA ILE A 71 -10.98 2.21 -2.02
C ILE A 71 -11.83 3.07 -1.08
N GLY A 72 -11.39 4.30 -0.84
CA GLY A 72 -12.04 5.25 0.08
C GLY A 72 -11.60 5.13 1.54
N SER A 73 -10.78 4.12 1.90
CA SER A 73 -10.26 3.93 3.26
C SER A 73 -8.76 4.11 3.34
N ASP A 74 -8.28 4.60 4.49
CA ASP A 74 -6.85 4.65 4.80
C ASP A 74 -6.30 3.22 4.92
N MET A 75 -5.10 3.00 4.39
CA MET A 75 -4.36 1.76 4.51
C MET A 75 -3.29 1.91 5.60
N ILE A 76 -3.12 0.87 6.41
CA ILE A 76 -2.08 0.81 7.45
C ILE A 76 -1.11 -0.30 7.09
N LEU A 77 0.15 0.05 6.82
CA LEU A 77 1.23 -0.91 6.68
C LEU A 77 2.01 -1.05 7.98
N ILE A 78 2.39 -2.28 8.32
CA ILE A 78 3.33 -2.60 9.39
C ILE A 78 4.63 -3.05 8.73
N LEU A 79 5.69 -2.25 8.84
CA LEU A 79 6.94 -2.42 8.11
C LEU A 79 8.11 -2.65 9.06
N ASP A 80 9.10 -3.44 8.63
CA ASP A 80 10.44 -3.41 9.22
C ASP A 80 11.34 -2.46 8.42
N VAL A 81 11.43 -1.21 8.88
CA VAL A 81 12.23 -0.17 8.19
C VAL A 81 13.70 -0.22 8.60
N ARG A 82 13.99 -0.80 9.78
CA ARG A 82 15.30 -0.80 10.43
C ARG A 82 16.07 -2.10 10.19
N GLY A 83 15.39 -3.20 9.89
CA GLY A 83 15.95 -4.53 9.78
C GLY A 83 16.17 -5.21 11.14
N ASP A 84 15.57 -4.68 12.21
CA ASP A 84 15.70 -5.17 13.59
C ASP A 84 14.39 -5.75 14.14
N ALA A 85 13.42 -6.02 13.25
CA ALA A 85 12.08 -6.51 13.56
C ALA A 85 11.23 -5.59 14.45
N VAL A 86 11.66 -4.35 14.73
CA VAL A 86 10.83 -3.37 15.43
C VAL A 86 9.82 -2.77 14.45
N PRO A 87 8.50 -2.96 14.67
CA PRO A 87 7.48 -2.58 13.70
C PRO A 87 7.31 -1.07 13.60
N THR A 88 7.33 -0.56 12.38
CA THR A 88 6.93 0.80 12.04
C THR A 88 5.53 0.79 11.43
N ARG A 89 4.62 1.61 11.97
CA ARG A 89 3.28 1.78 11.40
C ARG A 89 3.29 2.95 10.42
N ARG A 90 2.75 2.73 9.21
CA ARG A 90 2.59 3.76 8.20
C ARG A 90 1.12 3.85 7.81
N TRP A 91 0.49 4.98 8.15
CA TRP A 91 -0.83 5.34 7.68
C TRP A 91 -0.71 6.03 6.32
N THR A 92 -1.57 5.64 5.39
CA THR A 92 -1.74 6.35 4.13
C THR A 92 -2.93 7.28 4.19
N THR A 93 -3.05 8.14 3.18
CA THR A 93 -4.35 8.73 2.83
C THR A 93 -5.24 7.68 2.14
N PRO A 94 -6.52 7.96 1.91
CA PRO A 94 -7.45 6.97 1.37
C PRO A 94 -6.97 6.36 0.07
N VAL A 95 -7.14 5.05 -0.08
CA VAL A 95 -6.86 4.36 -1.34
C VAL A 95 -7.83 4.83 -2.41
N ILE A 96 -7.32 5.11 -3.61
CA ILE A 96 -8.14 5.53 -4.76
C ILE A 96 -8.07 4.57 -5.95
N ARG A 97 -7.06 3.68 -5.97
CA ARG A 97 -6.88 2.70 -7.05
C ARG A 97 -6.09 1.49 -6.54
N ILE A 98 -6.50 0.30 -6.97
CA ILE A 98 -5.82 -0.97 -6.70
C ILE A 98 -5.65 -1.67 -8.04
N GLU A 99 -4.43 -2.07 -8.38
CA GLU A 99 -4.10 -2.72 -9.64
C GLU A 99 -3.23 -3.95 -9.40
N ARG A 100 -3.58 -5.09 -9.98
CA ARG A 100 -2.69 -6.25 -9.98
C ARG A 100 -1.61 -6.04 -11.05
N LEU A 101 -0.36 -6.17 -10.67
CA LEU A 101 0.76 -6.16 -11.61
C LEU A 101 0.97 -7.57 -12.16
N THR A 102 0.91 -7.72 -13.48
CA THR A 102 1.30 -8.96 -14.16
C THR A 102 2.81 -8.98 -14.35
N ALA A 103 3.44 -10.14 -14.14
CA ALA A 103 4.81 -10.33 -14.58
C ALA A 103 4.85 -10.20 -16.12
N THR A 104 5.68 -9.31 -16.63
CA THR A 104 6.01 -9.22 -18.05
C THR A 104 6.94 -10.36 -18.45
#